data_AF-A0A1Q3D9M8-F1
#
_entry.id   AF-A0A1Q3D9M8-F1
#
_cell.length_a   1.000
_cell.length_b   1.000
_cell.length_c   1.000
_cell.angle_alpha   90.00
_cell.angle_beta   90.00
_cell.angle_gamma   90.00
#
_symmetry.space_group_name_H-M   'P 1'
#
loop_
_entity.id
_entity.type
_entity.pdbx_description
1 polymer ?
#
loop_
_entity_poly.entity_id
_entity_poly.type
_entity_poly.pdbx_seq_one_letter_code
_entity_poly.pdbx_strand_id
1 'polypeptide(L)'
;MAGMDVLCSDKTGTLTLNKLSVDKNLVEVGVDADSVVLMAARASRPENQDAIDTAIVGMLADPRETHPGIQQVHFLPFNPTDKRTTLTYLDGDGKMHRASKGAPEQVNSPHNLFSM
;
A
#
# COMPACT_ATOMS: atom_id res chain seq x y z
N MET A 1 -19.97 21.67 -27.33
CA MET A 1 -19.80 20.31 -27.89
C MET A 1 -21.18 19.80 -28.28
N ALA A 2 -21.50 19.78 -29.56
CA ALA A 2 -22.71 19.16 -30.09
C ALA A 2 -22.27 18.23 -31.22
N GLY A 3 -22.46 16.92 -31.06
CA GLY A 3 -22.02 15.89 -32.00
C GLY A 3 -21.09 14.81 -31.45
N MET A 4 -21.20 14.44 -30.17
CA MET A 4 -20.42 13.33 -29.60
C MET A 4 -21.34 12.13 -29.36
N ASP A 5 -21.06 11.00 -30.03
CA ASP A 5 -21.88 9.79 -29.96
C ASP A 5 -21.39 8.80 -28.89
N VAL A 6 -20.08 8.77 -28.59
CA VAL A 6 -19.48 7.89 -27.58
C VAL A 6 -18.38 8.61 -26.81
N LEU A 7 -18.34 8.39 -25.48
CA LEU A 7 -17.28 8.84 -24.58
C LEU A 7 -16.64 7.66 -23.86
N CYS A 8 -15.33 7.48 -24.03
CA CYS A 8 -14.53 6.53 -23.26
C CYS A 8 -13.82 7.28 -22.12
N SER A 9 -14.46 7.35 -20.95
CA SER A 9 -13.86 7.97 -19.77
C SER A 9 -13.15 6.94 -18.92
N ASP A 10 -11.98 7.32 -18.41
CA ASP A 10 -11.32 6.55 -17.37
C ASP A 10 -12.07 6.68 -16.04
N LYS A 11 -12.11 5.64 -15.22
CA LYS A 11 -12.80 5.70 -13.93
C LYS A 11 -11.99 6.48 -12.89
N THR A 12 -10.68 6.22 -12.82
CA THR A 12 -9.82 6.71 -11.75
C THR A 12 -9.30 8.09 -12.12
N GLY A 13 -9.61 9.09 -11.31
CA GLY A 13 -9.20 10.49 -11.59
C GLY A 13 -10.04 11.23 -12.63
N THR A 14 -11.01 10.58 -13.30
CA THR A 14 -12.06 11.29 -14.08
C THR A 14 -13.44 11.12 -13.46
N LEU A 15 -13.93 9.88 -13.29
CA LEU A 15 -15.25 9.63 -12.70
C LEU A 15 -15.24 9.63 -11.17
N THR A 16 -14.07 9.39 -10.57
CA THR A 16 -13.89 9.29 -9.12
C THR A 16 -12.92 10.33 -8.61
N LEU A 17 -13.08 10.74 -7.34
CA LEU A 17 -12.27 11.79 -6.70
C LEU A 17 -10.82 11.39 -6.42
N ASN A 18 -10.48 10.11 -6.60
CA ASN A 18 -9.19 9.55 -6.19
C ASN A 18 -8.85 9.84 -4.70
N LYS A 19 -9.89 9.93 -3.86
CA LYS A 19 -9.80 10.07 -2.39
C LYS A 19 -10.24 8.75 -1.78
N LEU A 20 -9.28 7.86 -1.55
CA LEU A 20 -9.54 6.52 -1.06
C LEU A 20 -9.65 6.54 0.47
N SER A 21 -10.47 5.63 1.00
CA SER A 21 -10.62 5.38 2.43
C SER A 21 -10.92 3.91 2.64
N VAL A 22 -10.48 3.36 3.77
CA VAL A 22 -10.73 1.96 4.14
C VAL A 22 -11.50 1.96 5.46
N ASP A 23 -12.59 1.19 5.51
CA ASP A 23 -13.28 0.90 6.76
C ASP A 23 -12.56 -0.26 7.47
N LYS A 24 -11.92 0.03 8.61
CA LYS A 24 -11.18 -0.95 9.40
C LYS A 24 -12.05 -2.13 9.86
N ASN A 25 -13.37 -1.93 10.01
CA ASN A 25 -14.27 -3.00 10.45
C ASN A 25 -14.47 -4.09 9.39
N LEU A 26 -14.13 -3.80 8.12
CA LEU A 26 -14.22 -4.74 7.01
C LEU A 26 -12.90 -5.50 6.75
N VAL A 27 -11.87 -5.27 7.57
CA VAL A 27 -10.57 -5.94 7.43
C VAL A 27 -10.64 -7.32 8.08
N GLU A 28 -10.91 -8.35 7.28
CA GLU A 28 -10.95 -9.74 7.71
C GLU A 28 -9.59 -10.41 7.51
N VAL A 29 -8.84 -10.56 8.59
CA VAL A 29 -7.49 -11.14 8.59
C VAL A 29 -7.34 -12.12 9.76
N GLY A 30 -6.47 -13.13 9.60
CA GLY A 30 -6.14 -14.08 10.68
C GLY A 30 -5.22 -13.50 11.77
N VAL A 31 -4.96 -12.21 11.73
CA VAL A 31 -4.07 -11.45 12.62
C VAL A 31 -4.78 -10.18 13.09
N ASP A 32 -4.11 -9.35 13.87
CA ASP A 32 -4.65 -8.05 14.26
C ASP A 32 -4.72 -7.06 13.07
N ALA A 33 -5.85 -6.36 12.93
CA ALA A 33 -6.10 -5.45 11.82
C ALA A 33 -5.14 -4.24 11.84
N ASP A 34 -4.85 -3.67 13.01
CA ASP A 34 -3.92 -2.55 13.14
C ASP A 34 -2.50 -2.95 12.74
N SER A 35 -2.10 -4.18 13.05
CA SER A 35 -0.82 -4.76 12.62
C SER A 35 -0.71 -4.84 11.09
N VAL A 36 -1.78 -5.24 10.38
CA VAL A 36 -1.80 -5.27 8.90
C VAL A 36 -1.74 -3.87 8.32
N VAL A 37 -2.49 -2.94 8.89
CA VAL A 37 -2.46 -1.53 8.48
C VAL A 37 -1.05 -0.95 8.66
N LEU A 38 -0.39 -1.23 9.78
CA LEU A 38 0.99 -0.80 10.03
C LEU A 38 1.97 -1.39 9.00
N MET A 39 1.85 -2.67 8.65
CA MET A 39 2.68 -3.29 7.61
C MET A 39 2.45 -2.66 6.24
N ALA A 40 1.20 -2.39 5.88
CA ALA A 40 0.87 -1.71 4.63
C ALA A 40 1.40 -0.26 4.63
N ALA A 41 1.32 0.44 5.76
CA ALA A 41 1.83 1.79 5.93
C ALA A 41 3.36 1.85 5.86
N ARG A 42 4.06 0.83 6.39
CA ARG A 42 5.51 0.64 6.22
C ARG A 42 5.91 0.50 4.75
N ALA A 43 5.10 -0.17 3.94
CA ALA A 43 5.31 -0.26 2.49
C ALA A 43 4.84 0.99 1.73
N SER A 44 4.40 2.05 2.41
CA SER A 44 3.88 3.29 1.80
C SER A 44 4.88 4.44 1.89
N ARG A 45 4.76 5.39 0.97
CA ARG A 45 5.49 6.67 0.95
C ARG A 45 4.51 7.81 0.69
N PRO A 46 4.03 8.51 1.72
CA PRO A 46 3.07 9.61 1.55
C PRO A 46 3.65 10.76 0.71
N GLU A 47 4.98 10.87 0.61
CA GLU A 47 5.65 11.86 -0.24
C GLU A 47 5.37 11.66 -1.73
N ASN A 48 5.01 10.43 -2.14
CA ASN A 48 4.71 10.11 -3.54
C ASN A 48 3.32 10.60 -3.99
N GLN A 49 2.51 11.18 -3.08
CA GLN A 49 1.15 11.67 -3.35
C GLN A 49 0.22 10.64 -4.00
N ASP A 50 0.53 9.35 -3.82
CA ASP A 50 -0.33 8.27 -4.26
C ASP A 50 -1.57 8.19 -3.35
N ALA A 51 -2.74 8.09 -3.96
CA ALA A 51 -4.01 8.09 -3.22
C ALA A 51 -4.17 6.85 -2.32
N ILE A 52 -3.59 5.72 -2.70
CA ILE A 52 -3.60 4.48 -1.91
C ILE A 52 -2.66 4.65 -0.72
N ASP A 53 -1.44 5.15 -0.93
CA ASP A 53 -0.47 5.43 0.14
C ASP A 53 -1.06 6.40 1.17
N THR A 54 -1.69 7.47 0.69
CA THR A 54 -2.35 8.47 1.54
C THR A 54 -3.48 7.85 2.35
N ALA A 55 -4.30 7.02 1.74
CA ALA A 55 -5.41 6.35 2.44
C ALA A 55 -4.89 5.41 3.53
N ILE A 56 -3.87 4.60 3.24
CA ILE A 56 -3.31 3.64 4.19
C ILE A 56 -2.66 4.36 5.37
N VAL A 57 -1.82 5.38 5.11
CA VAL A 57 -1.17 6.16 6.18
C VAL A 57 -2.22 6.90 7.00
N GLY A 58 -3.29 7.38 6.39
CA GLY A 58 -4.42 8.01 7.06
C GLY A 58 -5.25 7.08 7.95
N MET A 59 -5.06 5.76 7.87
CA MET A 59 -5.68 4.80 8.80
C MET A 59 -4.93 4.69 10.13
N LEU A 60 -3.69 5.16 10.22
CA LEU A 60 -2.93 5.16 11.46
C LEU A 60 -3.45 6.26 12.39
N ALA A 61 -3.32 6.05 13.71
CA ALA A 61 -3.61 7.11 14.69
C ALA A 61 -2.59 8.26 14.56
N ASP A 62 -1.32 7.93 14.33
CA ASP A 62 -0.25 8.89 14.05
C ASP A 62 0.56 8.43 12.81
N PRO A 63 0.63 9.22 11.72
CA PRO A 63 1.44 8.92 10.54
C PRO A 63 2.93 8.65 10.81
N ARG A 64 3.46 9.14 11.94
CA ARG A 64 4.85 8.91 12.36
C ARG A 64 5.11 7.47 12.78
N GLU A 65 4.06 6.70 13.03
CA GLU A 65 4.14 5.26 13.36
C GLU A 65 4.54 4.38 12.18
N THR A 66 4.61 4.93 10.96
CA THR A 66 5.05 4.20 9.77
C THR A 66 6.46 3.63 9.91
N HIS A 67 7.41 4.37 10.49
CA HIS A 67 8.83 3.99 10.51
C HIS A 67 9.58 4.12 11.86
N PRO A 68 8.93 4.07 13.05
CA PRO A 68 9.66 4.15 14.32
C PRO A 68 10.47 2.87 14.55
N GLY A 69 11.72 3.03 14.98
CA GLY A 69 12.57 1.92 15.41
C GLY A 69 12.94 0.92 14.33
N ILE A 70 12.76 1.26 13.04
CA ILE A 70 13.19 0.42 11.92
C ILE A 70 14.25 1.14 11.10
N GLN A 71 15.25 0.40 10.64
CA GLN A 71 16.20 0.88 9.64
C GLN A 71 15.76 0.42 8.26
N GLN A 72 15.38 1.35 7.39
CA GLN A 72 15.04 1.01 6.00
C GLN A 72 16.31 0.56 5.25
N VAL A 73 16.26 -0.63 4.67
CA VAL A 73 17.37 -1.20 3.90
C VAL A 73 17.16 -0.98 2.41
N HIS A 74 15.97 -1.29 1.92
CA HIS A 74 15.67 -1.18 0.50
C HIS A 74 14.17 -0.98 0.27
N PHE A 75 13.82 -0.11 -0.67
CA PHE A 75 12.45 0.18 -1.05
C PHE A 75 12.27 -0.04 -2.55
N LEU A 76 11.37 -0.94 -2.93
CA LEU A 76 10.94 -1.11 -4.31
C LEU A 76 9.64 -0.32 -4.52
N PRO A 77 9.65 0.74 -5.33
CA PRO A 77 8.44 1.49 -5.65
C PRO A 77 7.47 0.66 -6.51
N PHE A 78 6.21 1.10 -6.57
CA PHE A 78 5.22 0.52 -7.45
C PHE A 78 5.71 0.51 -8.90
N ASN A 79 5.51 -0.61 -9.60
CA ASN A 79 5.60 -0.65 -11.05
C ASN A 79 4.39 -1.38 -11.65
N PRO A 80 3.93 -1.01 -12.87
CA PRO A 80 2.72 -1.58 -13.47
C PRO A 80 2.80 -3.08 -13.81
N THR A 81 4.01 -3.64 -13.90
CA THR A 81 4.25 -5.05 -14.19
C THR A 81 4.08 -5.90 -12.94
N ASP A 82 4.76 -5.54 -11.84
CA ASP A 82 4.74 -6.27 -10.58
C ASP A 82 3.54 -5.89 -9.69
N LYS A 83 2.92 -4.74 -9.96
CA LYS A 83 1.75 -4.17 -9.28
C LYS A 83 1.85 -4.17 -7.75
N ARG A 84 3.05 -3.92 -7.22
CA ARG A 84 3.32 -3.92 -5.78
C ARG A 84 4.43 -2.93 -5.40
N THR A 85 4.41 -2.55 -4.13
CA THR A 85 5.44 -1.76 -3.45
C THR A 85 5.95 -2.57 -2.26
N THR A 86 7.25 -2.57 -2.02
CA THR A 86 7.88 -3.38 -0.97
C THR A 86 8.92 -2.57 -0.19
N LEU A 87 8.85 -2.62 1.14
CA LEU A 87 9.90 -2.15 2.03
C LEU A 87 10.61 -3.35 2.67
N THR A 88 11.94 -3.38 2.57
CA THR A 88 12.81 -4.25 3.35
C THR A 88 13.48 -3.40 4.44
N TYR A 89 13.41 -3.84 5.69
CA TYR A 89 13.92 -3.10 6.85
C TYR A 89 14.52 -4.03 7.91
N LEU A 90 15.37 -3.48 8.77
CA LEU A 90 15.80 -4.10 10.02
C LEU A 90 14.95 -3.56 11.17
N ASP A 91 14.53 -4.42 12.09
CA ASP A 91 13.90 -3.98 13.34
C ASP A 91 14.95 -3.58 14.41
N GLY A 92 14.49 -3.23 15.62
CA GLY A 92 15.36 -2.85 16.73
C GLY A 92 16.30 -3.96 17.22
N ASP A 93 15.99 -5.22 16.92
CA ASP A 93 16.81 -6.39 17.25
C ASP A 93 17.80 -6.74 16.11
N GLY A 94 17.80 -5.96 15.03
CA GLY A 94 18.63 -6.20 13.85
C GLY A 94 18.12 -7.35 12.97
N LYS A 95 16.88 -7.81 13.16
CA LYS A 95 16.27 -8.84 12.31
C LYS A 95 15.72 -8.19 11.04
N MET A 96 15.96 -8.85 9.91
CA MET A 96 15.46 -8.40 8.61
C MET A 96 13.99 -8.80 8.42
N HIS A 97 13.20 -7.85 7.93
CA HIS A 97 11.79 -8.00 7.63
C HIS A 97 11.46 -7.39 6.27
N ARG A 98 10.36 -7.85 5.70
CA ARG A 98 9.83 -7.32 4.44
C ARG A 98 8.32 -7.12 4.54
N ALA A 99 7.87 -5.90 4.27
CA ALA A 99 6.46 -5.56 4.16
C ALA A 99 6.15 -5.21 2.70
N SER A 100 5.04 -5.74 2.16
CA SER A 100 4.63 -5.48 0.78
C SER A 100 3.14 -5.17 0.70
N LYS A 101 2.77 -4.31 -0.25
CA LYS A 101 1.39 -4.02 -0.63
C LYS A 101 1.26 -4.05 -2.15
N GLY A 102 0.10 -4.41 -2.69
CA GLY A 102 -0.10 -4.48 -4.13
C GLY A 102 -1.38 -5.19 -4.52
N ALA A 103 -1.51 -5.46 -5.82
CA ALA A 103 -2.62 -6.25 -6.36
C ALA A 103 -2.65 -7.65 -5.69
N PRO A 104 -3.80 -8.13 -5.21
CA PRO A 104 -3.90 -9.40 -4.48
C PRO A 104 -3.29 -10.57 -5.24
N GLU A 105 -3.47 -10.63 -6.56
CA GLU A 105 -2.96 -11.72 -7.41
C GLU A 105 -1.43 -11.72 -7.48
N GLN A 106 -0.80 -10.55 -7.34
CA GLN A 106 0.66 -10.43 -7.36
C GLN A 106 1.24 -10.71 -5.97
N VAL A 107 0.62 -10.19 -4.91
CA VAL A 107 1.11 -10.39 -3.54
C VAL A 107 0.97 -11.86 -3.11
N ASN A 108 -0.12 -12.52 -3.48
CA ASN A 108 -0.39 -13.93 -3.10
C ASN A 108 0.32 -14.96 -4.00
N SER A 109 1.12 -14.52 -4.98
CA SER A 109 1.84 -15.43 -5.85
C SER A 109 2.89 -16.23 -5.04
N PRO A 110 2.99 -17.56 -5.24
CA PRO A 110 3.89 -18.42 -4.46
C PRO A 110 5.36 -18.00 -4.57
N HIS A 111 5.77 -17.39 -5.68
CA HIS A 111 7.13 -16.85 -5.86
C HIS A 111 7.47 -15.72 -4.88
N ASN A 112 6.46 -15.09 -4.26
CA ASN A 112 6.63 -13.94 -3.39
C ASN A 112 6.55 -14.30 -1.89
N LEU A 113 5.95 -15.44 -1.55
CA LEU A 113 5.90 -15.96 -0.18
C LEU A 113 7.26 -16.48 0.32
N PHE A 114 8.12 -17.00 -0.56
CA PHE A 114 9.43 -17.54 -0.17
C PHE A 114 10.50 -16.48 0.15
N SER A 115 10.13 -15.19 0.19
CA SER A 115 11.03 -14.08 0.53
C SER A 115 10.69 -13.35 1.83
N MET A 116 9.76 -13.90 2.63
CA MET A 116 9.41 -13.46 3.98
C MET A 116 10.19 -14.20 5.06
#